data_AF-A0A0S2TAV3-F1
#
_entry.id   AF-A0A0S2TAV3-F1
#
_cell.length_a   1.000
_cell.length_b   1.000
_cell.length_c   1.000
_cell.angle_alpha   90.00
_cell.angle_beta   90.00
_cell.angle_gamma   90.00
#
_symmetry.space_group_name_H-M   'P 1'
#
loop_
_entity.id
_entity.type
_entity.pdbx_description
1 polymer ?
#
loop_
_entity_poly.entity_id
_entity_poly.type
_entity_poly.pdbx_seq_one_letter_code
_entity_poly.pdbx_strand_id
1 'polypeptide(L)' 'MDVMIIATKDCTHRKHLEKELEHLRIPYRLCFVEDCADLVQKFGIRHSPNLIVDDQVVFRKQPTEEELHAYFDTKA' A
#
# COMPACT_ATOMS: atom_id res chain seq x y z
N MET A 1 -0.48 11.36 8.06
CA MET A 1 -1.09 10.11 7.56
C MET A 1 -0.03 9.03 7.53
N ASP A 2 -0.29 7.86 8.10
CA ASP A 2 0.64 6.72 8.05
C ASP A 2 0.29 5.81 6.86
N VAL A 3 1.13 5.82 5.83
CA VAL A 3 0.92 5.07 4.60
C VAL A 3 1.91 3.93 4.55
N MET A 4 1.41 2.73 4.33
CA MET A 4 2.23 1.52 4.29
C MET A 4 1.81 0.63 3.13
N ILE A 5 2.80 0.17 2.36
CA ILE A 5 2.63 -0.91 1.39
C ILE A 5 3.01 -2.22 2.08
N ILE A 6 2.13 -3.22 2.04
CA ILE A 6 2.47 -4.61 2.36
C ILE A 6 2.50 -5.42 1.06
N ALA A 7 3.65 -6.00 0.75
CA ALA A 7 3.85 -6.79 -0.46
C ALA A 7 4.84 -7.94 -0.22
N THR A 8 4.87 -8.93 -1.10
CA THR A 8 5.96 -9.91 -1.13
C THR A 8 7.20 -9.31 -1.80
N LYS A 9 8.39 -9.83 -1.51
CA LYS A 9 9.66 -9.39 -2.13
C LYS A 9 9.65 -9.55 -3.65
N ASP A 10 9.02 -10.61 -4.13
CA ASP A 10 8.90 -10.92 -5.57
C ASP A 10 7.71 -10.24 -6.25
N CYS A 11 6.96 -9.38 -5.55
CA CYS A 11 5.81 -8.69 -6.11
C CYS A 11 6.23 -7.65 -7.16
N THR A 12 6.07 -7.98 -8.44
CA THR A 12 6.38 -7.08 -9.55
C THR A 12 5.45 -5.87 -9.61
N HIS A 13 4.18 -6.05 -9.23
CA HIS A 13 3.16 -4.99 -9.23
C HIS A 13 3.40 -3.91 -8.16
N ARG A 14 4.06 -4.25 -7.04
CA ARG A 14 4.44 -3.31 -5.97
C ARG A 14 5.14 -2.07 -6.53
N LYS A 15 6.04 -2.26 -7.50
CA LYS A 15 6.81 -1.17 -8.12
C LYS A 15 5.94 -0.12 -8.81
N HIS A 16 4.77 -0.51 -9.32
CA HIS A 16 3.85 0.43 -9.92
C HIS A 16 3.19 1.28 -8.83
N LEU A 17 2.67 0.65 -7.77
CA LEU A 17 2.10 1.36 -6.62
C LEU A 17 3.11 2.32 -5.96
N GLU A 18 4.37 1.90 -5.79
CA GLU A 18 5.44 2.78 -5.28
C GLU A 18 5.61 4.03 -6.14
N LYS A 19 5.67 3.89 -7.47
CA LYS A 19 5.78 5.01 -8.41
C LYS A 19 4.61 5.97 -8.33
N GLU A 20 3.38 5.45 -8.24
CA GLU A 20 2.20 6.30 -8.11
C GLU A 20 2.27 7.13 -6.82
N LEU A 21 2.61 6.52 -5.68
CA LEU A 21 2.76 7.26 -4.42
C LEU A 21 3.91 8.29 -4.49
N GLU A 22 5.01 7.97 -5.16
CA GLU A 22 6.12 8.90 -5.39
C GLU A 22 5.72 10.09 -6.26
N HIS A 23 4.98 9.86 -7.36
CA HIS A 23 4.46 10.91 -8.22
C HIS A 23 3.54 11.85 -7.44
N LEU A 24 2.68 11.29 -6.58
CA LEU A 24 1.81 12.03 -5.68
C LEU A 24 2.53 12.68 -4.49
N ARG A 25 3.84 12.44 -4.34
CA ARG A 25 4.69 12.89 -3.22
C ARG A 25 4.16 12.44 -1.85
N ILE A 26 3.54 11.26 -1.81
CA ILE A 26 3.01 10.67 -0.59
C ILE A 26 4.13 9.83 0.05
N PRO A 27 4.60 10.16 1.26
CA PRO A 27 5.56 9.34 1.97
C PRO A 27 4.91 8.02 2.37
N TYR A 28 5.61 6.90 2.12
CA TYR A 28 5.15 5.57 2.49
C TYR A 28 6.26 4.74 3.11
N ARG A 29 5.87 3.75 3.92
CA ARG A 29 6.74 2.69 4.38
C ARG A 29 6.44 1.41 3.62
N LEU A 30 7.45 0.57 3.45
CA LEU A 30 7.30 -0.72 2.82
C LEU A 30 7.57 -1.82 3.83
N CYS A 31 6.63 -2.75 3.96
CA CYS A 31 6.77 -3.96 4.75
C CYS A 31 6.64 -5.17 3.85
N PHE A 32 7.62 -6.07 3.95
CA PHE A 32 7.58 -7.33 3.25
C PHE A 32 6.82 -8.37 4.07
N VAL A 33 5.89 -9.07 3.44
CA VAL A 33 5.12 -10.17 4.05
C VAL A 33 6.06 -11.19 4.70
N GLU A 34 7.19 -11.46 4.05
CA GLU A 34 8.23 -12.40 4.48
C GLU A 34 8.92 -11.96 5.78
N ASP A 35 8.97 -10.66 6.07
CA ASP A 35 9.66 -10.10 7.23
C ASP A 35 8.68 -9.64 8.33
N CYS A 36 7.36 -9.67 8.07
CA CYS A 36 6.34 -9.05 8.91
C CYS A 36 5.07 -9.94 9.02
N ALA A 37 5.23 -11.18 9.50
CA ALA A 37 4.12 -12.13 9.64
C ALA A 37 2.97 -11.60 10.52
N ASP A 38 3.28 -10.84 11.57
CA ASP A 38 2.28 -10.26 12.48
C ASP A 38 1.35 -9.26 11.76
N LEU A 39 1.90 -8.45 10.85
CA LEU A 39 1.11 -7.49 10.07
C LEU A 39 0.21 -8.19 9.05
N VAL A 40 0.69 -9.28 8.45
CA VAL A 40 -0.09 -10.10 7.51
C VAL A 40 -1.34 -10.65 8.21
N GLN A 41 -1.18 -11.15 9.44
CA GLN A 41 -2.29 -11.61 10.26
C GLN A 41 -3.20 -10.47 10.70
N LYS A 42 -2.65 -9.38 11.25
CA LYS A 42 -3.39 -8.18 11.71
C LYS A 42 -4.33 -7.66 10.63
N PHE A 43 -3.85 -7.56 9.39
CA PHE A 43 -4.62 -6.97 8.29
C PHE A 43 -5.33 -8.00 7.39
N GLY A 44 -5.21 -9.30 7.70
CA GLY A 44 -5.83 -10.37 6.92
C GLY A 44 -5.38 -10.37 5.46
N ILE A 45 -4.07 -10.17 5.23
CA ILE A 45 -3.47 -10.08 3.91
C ILE A 45 -3.42 -11.47 3.27
N ARG A 46 -4.02 -11.60 2.08
CA ARG A 46 -4.07 -12.87 1.31
C ARG A 46 -3.40 -12.79 -0.05
N HIS A 47 -3.17 -11.57 -0.55
CA HIS A 47 -2.58 -11.27 -1.86
C HIS A 47 -1.68 -10.05 -1.71
N SER A 48 -0.80 -9.79 -2.67
CA SER A 48 0.10 -8.62 -2.70
C SER A 48 -0.02 -7.85 -4.02
N PRO A 49 0.17 -6.52 -4.03
CA PRO A 49 0.41 -5.64 -2.88
C PRO A 49 -0.90 -5.14 -2.25
N ASN A 50 -0.82 -4.60 -1.03
CA ASN A 50 -1.92 -3.87 -0.39
C ASN A 50 -1.42 -2.52 0.08
N LEU A 51 -2.31 -1.53 0.04
CA LEU A 51 -2.10 -0.21 0.63
C LEU A 51 -2.86 -0.12 1.95
N ILE A 52 -2.14 0.22 3.00
CA ILE A 52 -2.63 0.44 4.35
C ILE A 52 -2.47 1.93 4.64
N VAL A 53 -3.53 2.56 5.12
CA VAL A 53 -3.53 3.96 5.55
C VAL A 53 -4.14 4.02 6.95
N ASP A 54 -3.40 4.59 7.89
CA ASP A 54 -3.82 4.77 9.29
C ASP A 54 -4.41 3.46 9.87
N ASP A 55 -3.65 2.36 9.76
CA ASP A 55 -4.03 1.01 10.22
C ASP A 55 -5.28 0.41 9.53
N GLN A 56 -5.68 0.91 8.36
CA GLN A 56 -6.79 0.36 7.57
C GLN A 56 -6.33 -0.07 6.18
N VAL A 57 -6.76 -1.25 5.75
CA VAL A 57 -6.51 -1.72 4.37
C VAL A 57 -7.45 -0.97 3.43
N VAL A 58 -6.89 -0.03 2.67
CA VAL A 58 -7.66 0.84 1.77
C VAL A 58 -7.67 0.33 0.34
N PHE A 59 -6.61 -0.36 -0.09
CA PHE A 59 -6.57 -1.03 -1.38
C PHE A 59 -5.96 -2.43 -1.26
N ARG A 60 -6.64 -3.42 -1.85
CA ARG A 60 -6.21 -4.83 -1.91
C ARG A 60 -5.72 -5.27 -3.30
N LYS A 61 -5.78 -4.36 -4.26
CA LYS A 61 -5.38 -4.52 -5.66
C LYS A 61 -4.53 -3.31 -6.05
N GLN A 62 -3.89 -3.36 -7.22
CA GLN A 62 -3.26 -2.17 -7.80
C GLN A 62 -4.34 -1.10 -8.03
N PRO A 63 -4.30 0.03 -7.32
CA PRO A 63 -5.20 1.15 -7.59
C PRO A 63 -4.73 1.92 -8.82
N THR A 64 -5.65 2.64 -9.46
CA THR A 64 -5.31 3.63 -10.50
C THR A 64 -4.82 4.93 -9.87
N GLU A 65 -4.09 5.74 -10.65
CA GLU A 65 -3.68 7.09 -10.25
C GLU A 65 -4.88 7.94 -9.81
N GLU A 66 -6.00 7.87 -10.54
CA GLU A 66 -7.26 8.56 -10.22
C GLU A 66 -7.87 8.10 -8.88
N GLU A 67 -7.87 6.79 -8.60
CA GLU A 67 -8.36 6.23 -7.32
C GLU A 67 -7.48 6.71 -6.15
N LEU A 68 -6.17 6.79 -6.36
CA LEU A 68 -5.23 7.32 -5.36
C LEU A 68 -5.49 8.81 -5.14
N HIS A 69 -5.53 9.63 -6.18
CA HIS A 69 -5.86 11.06 -6.07
C HIS A 69 -7.15 11.29 -5.30
N ALA A 70 -8.25 10.64 -5.70
CA ALA A 70 -9.53 10.78 -5.03
C ALA A 70 -9.45 10.39 -3.54
N TYR A 71 -8.67 9.36 -3.20
CA TYR A 71 -8.50 8.95 -1.80
C TYR A 71 -7.68 9.98 -1.00
N PHE A 72 -6.52 10.39 -1.49
CA PHE A 72 -5.59 11.26 -0.76
C PHE A 72 -6.03 12.72 -0.74
N ASP A 73 -6.70 13.22 -1.77
CA ASP A 73 -7.22 14.59 -1.82
C ASP A 73 -8.32 14.83 -0.77
N THR A 74 -9.09 13.79 -0.40
CA THR A 74 -10.10 13.88 0.67
C THR A 74 -9.51 13.81 2.09
N LYS A 75 -8.20 13.58 2.20
CA LYS A 75 -7.46 13.40 3.47
C LYS A 75 -6.43 14.51 3.72
N ALA A 76 -6.31 15.46 2.79
CA ALA A 76 -5.45 16.64 2.88
C ALA A 76 -6.05 17.77 3.74
#